data_AF-A0A349LL22-F1
#
_entry.id   AF-A0A349LL22-F1
#
_cell.length_a   1.000
_cell.length_b   1.000
_cell.length_c   1.000
_cell.angle_alpha   90.00
_cell.angle_beta   90.00
_cell.angle_gamma   90.00
#
_symmetry.space_group_name_H-M   'P 1'
#
loop_
_entity.id
_entity.type
_entity.pdbx_description
1 polymer ?
#
loop_
_entity_poly.entity_id
_entity_poly.type
_entity_poly.pdbx_seq_one_letter_code
_entity_poly.pdbx_strand_id
1 'polypeptide(L)'
;MSNSSHRIQESNFDLSAEVAALRKSDPRVGAVVTFLGTVRDMNDGSQVRSMTLEYYPGMTEKALQEILDQAEERWDIYKSLVIHRVGPL
;
A
#
# COMPACT_ATOMS: atom_id res chain seq x y z
N MET A 1 17.43 -2.91 -9.43
CA MET A 1 15.95 -2.94 -9.27
C MET A 1 15.68 -2.31 -7.93
N SER A 2 14.79 -1.31 -7.86
CA SER A 2 14.42 -0.71 -6.56
C SER A 2 13.82 -1.79 -5.66
N ASN A 3 14.15 -1.73 -4.37
CA ASN A 3 13.56 -2.62 -3.36
C ASN A 3 12.18 -2.12 -2.89
N SER A 4 11.73 -1.00 -3.44
CA SER A 4 10.41 -0.42 -3.23
C SER A 4 9.51 -0.63 -4.45
N SER A 5 8.23 -0.83 -4.19
CA SER A 5 7.22 -1.00 -5.24
C SER A 5 5.86 -0.45 -4.81
N HIS A 6 5.03 -0.12 -5.80
CA HIS A 6 3.65 0.28 -5.58
C HIS A 6 2.71 -0.48 -6.54
N ARG A 7 1.45 -0.68 -6.12
CA ARG A 7 0.39 -1.25 -6.96
C ARG A 7 -0.93 -0.53 -6.70
N ILE A 8 -1.58 -0.10 -7.78
CA ILE A 8 -2.96 0.38 -7.76
C ILE A 8 -3.82 -0.71 -8.42
N GLN A 9 -4.86 -1.16 -7.73
CA GLN A 9 -5.67 -2.30 -8.20
C GLN A 9 -7.11 -2.23 -7.68
N GLU A 10 -8.05 -2.87 -8.38
CA GLU A 10 -9.44 -2.96 -7.88
C GLU A 10 -9.63 -4.17 -6.95
N SER A 11 -8.98 -5.28 -7.28
CA SER A 11 -9.11 -6.54 -6.55
C SER A 11 -8.59 -6.44 -5.12
N ASN A 12 -9.15 -7.27 -4.24
CA ASN A 12 -8.58 -7.50 -2.91
C ASN A 12 -7.14 -8.05 -3.00
N PHE A 13 -6.40 -7.90 -1.92
CA PHE A 13 -5.08 -8.48 -1.72
C PHE A 13 -5.03 -9.21 -0.38
N ASP A 14 -4.11 -10.17 -0.26
CA ASP A 14 -3.88 -10.92 0.98
C ASP A 14 -2.70 -10.32 1.75
N LEU A 15 -2.99 -9.64 2.86
CA LEU A 15 -1.97 -9.03 3.71
C LEU A 15 -0.89 -10.02 4.16
N SER A 16 -1.26 -11.25 4.48
CA SER A 16 -0.32 -12.26 4.96
C SER A 16 0.64 -12.69 3.86
N ALA A 17 0.14 -12.84 2.64
CA ALA A 17 0.96 -13.15 1.47
C ALA A 17 1.96 -12.03 1.17
N GLU A 18 1.54 -10.76 1.25
CA GLU A 18 2.40 -9.61 0.99
C GLU A 18 3.50 -9.44 2.05
N VAL A 19 3.15 -9.60 3.33
CA VAL A 19 4.13 -9.59 4.44
C VAL A 19 5.15 -10.71 4.27
N ALA A 20 4.70 -11.92 3.91
CA ALA A 20 5.59 -13.03 3.64
C ALA A 20 6.54 -12.74 2.46
N ALA A 21 6.04 -12.10 1.39
CA ALA A 21 6.84 -11.73 0.23
C ALA A 21 7.91 -10.67 0.55
N LEU A 22 7.59 -9.66 1.38
CA LEU A 22 8.55 -8.66 1.83
C LEU A 22 9.73 -9.31 2.58
N ARG A 23 9.45 -10.29 3.44
CA ARG A 23 10.48 -11.02 4.19
C ARG A 23 11.21 -12.08 3.34
N LYS A 24 10.57 -12.59 2.28
CA LYS A 24 11.10 -13.72 1.50
C LYS A 24 12.48 -13.41 0.93
N SER A 25 13.36 -14.40 1.04
CA SER A 25 14.71 -14.40 0.47
C SER A 25 15.66 -13.30 0.97
N ASP A 26 15.35 -12.63 2.09
CA ASP A 26 16.29 -11.70 2.74
C ASP A 26 16.34 -11.96 4.26
N PRO A 27 17.37 -12.69 4.76
CA PRO A 27 17.48 -13.03 6.17
C PRO A 27 17.75 -11.82 7.08
N ARG A 28 18.10 -10.66 6.51
CA ARG A 28 18.32 -9.42 7.28
C ARG A 28 17.00 -8.78 7.74
N VAL A 29 15.88 -9.14 7.11
CA VAL A 29 14.55 -8.62 7.46
C VAL A 29 14.10 -9.23 8.79
N GLY A 30 14.42 -8.55 9.89
CA GLY A 30 14.03 -8.92 11.26
C GLY A 30 12.63 -8.45 11.67
N ALA A 31 12.04 -7.50 10.94
CA ALA A 31 10.71 -6.96 11.22
C ALA A 31 10.01 -6.51 9.93
N VAL A 32 8.68 -6.61 9.92
CA VAL A 32 7.81 -6.01 8.91
C VAL A 32 6.75 -5.20 9.65
N VAL A 33 6.66 -3.91 9.33
CA VAL A 33 5.64 -3.00 9.86
C VAL A 33 4.57 -2.81 8.80
N THR A 34 3.29 -2.90 9.20
CA THR A 34 2.17 -2.73 8.28
C THR A 34 1.21 -1.67 8.77
N PHE A 35 0.61 -0.96 7.83
CA PHE A 35 -0.55 -0.12 8.03
C PHE A 35 -1.63 -0.59 7.06
N LEU A 36 -2.83 -0.86 7.58
CA LEU A 36 -3.97 -1.31 6.79
C LEU A 36 -5.13 -0.35 6.97
N GLY A 37 -5.47 0.39 5.92
CA GLY A 37 -6.67 1.21 5.87
C GLY A 37 -7.88 0.39 5.44
N THR A 38 -8.99 0.51 6.16
CA THR A 38 -10.27 -0.12 5.82
C THR A 38 -11.37 0.95 5.68
N VAL A 39 -12.36 0.68 4.83
CA VAL A 39 -13.55 1.54 4.74
C VAL A 39 -14.30 1.50 6.07
N ARG A 40 -14.72 2.66 6.57
CA ARG A 40 -15.50 2.77 7.81
C ARG A 40 -16.98 2.64 7.49
N ASP A 41 -17.71 1.92 8.33
CA ASP A 41 -19.16 1.72 8.19
C ASP A 41 -19.98 2.98 8.52
N MET A 42 -19.35 4.02 9.07
CA MET A 42 -19.98 5.28 9.48
C MET A 42 -19.19 6.49 8.99
N ASN A 43 -19.91 7.49 8.48
CA ASN A 43 -19.38 8.81 8.15
C ASN A 43 -20.42 9.89 8.48
N ASP A 44 -20.03 10.91 9.23
CA ASP A 44 -20.89 12.03 9.67
C ASP A 44 -22.25 11.62 10.27
N GLY A 45 -22.26 10.56 11.08
CA GLY A 45 -23.48 10.04 11.72
C GLY A 45 -24.41 9.24 10.80
N SER A 46 -24.03 9.06 9.54
CA SER A 46 -24.74 8.24 8.55
C SER A 46 -24.02 6.92 8.28
N GLN A 47 -24.79 5.87 7.96
CA GLN A 47 -24.24 4.57 7.59
C GLN A 47 -23.71 4.62 6.15
N VAL A 48 -22.44 4.26 5.95
CA VAL A 48 -21.83 4.16 4.62
C VAL A 48 -22.17 2.79 4.04
N ARG A 49 -22.82 2.75 2.88
CA ARG A 49 -23.17 1.48 2.20
C ARG A 49 -22.11 1.00 1.23
N SER A 50 -21.39 1.92 0.58
CA SER A 50 -20.32 1.64 -0.37
C SER A 50 -19.52 2.92 -0.62
N MET A 51 -18.24 2.79 -0.97
CA MET A 51 -17.40 3.92 -1.38
C MET A 51 -16.71 3.59 -2.70
N THR A 52 -16.80 4.46 -3.69
CA THR A 52 -16.03 4.33 -4.92
C THR A 52 -14.82 5.24 -4.86
N LEU A 53 -13.62 4.67 -5.00
CA LEU A 53 -12.38 5.43 -5.08
C LEU A 53 -11.87 5.47 -6.51
N GLU A 54 -11.60 6.68 -7.01
CA GLU A 54 -10.96 6.91 -8.29
C GLU A 54 -9.55 7.46 -8.08
N TYR A 55 -8.71 7.34 -9.11
CA TYR A 55 -7.35 7.88 -9.11
C TYR A 55 -7.02 8.47 -10.48
N TYR A 56 -5.96 9.27 -10.54
CA TYR A 56 -5.47 9.86 -11.80
C TYR A 56 -4.31 9.00 -12.33
N PRO A 57 -4.51 8.22 -13.41
CA PRO A 57 -3.47 7.34 -13.93
C PRO A 57 -2.20 8.10 -14.28
N GLY A 58 -1.07 7.54 -13.85
CA GLY A 58 0.27 8.12 -13.98
C GLY A 58 0.61 9.14 -12.89
N MET A 59 -0.34 9.97 -12.44
CA MET A 59 -0.06 10.97 -11.39
C MET A 59 0.01 10.30 -10.02
N THR A 60 -0.94 9.43 -9.69
CA THR A 60 -0.97 8.75 -8.39
C THR A 60 0.23 7.83 -8.22
N GLU A 61 0.58 7.07 -9.25
CA GLU A 61 1.76 6.19 -9.27
C GLU A 61 3.04 6.99 -9.07
N LYS A 62 3.17 8.13 -9.74
CA LYS A 62 4.33 9.01 -9.58
C LYS A 62 4.45 9.53 -8.15
N ALA A 63 3.34 10.00 -7.57
CA ALA A 63 3.33 10.48 -6.19
C ALA A 63 3.68 9.36 -5.19
N LEU A 64 3.17 8.14 -5.40
CA LEU A 64 3.53 6.98 -4.58
C LEU A 64 5.02 6.65 -4.71
N GLN A 65 5.57 6.67 -5.93
CA GLN A 65 7.00 6.43 -6.13
C GLN A 65 7.85 7.50 -5.44
N GLU A 66 7.49 8.77 -5.53
CA GLU A 66 8.19 9.86 -4.85
C GLU A 66 8.19 9.70 -3.32
N ILE A 67 7.10 9.18 -2.73
CA ILE A 67 7.03 8.87 -1.29
C ILE A 67 7.96 7.70 -0.94
N LEU A 68 7.98 6.66 -1.76
CA LEU A 68 8.85 5.49 -1.56
C LEU A 68 10.32 5.87 -1.65
N ASP A 69 10.69 6.67 -2.66
CA ASP A 69 12.06 7.16 -2.85
C ASP A 69 12.51 8.00 -1.65
N GLN A 70 11.65 8.89 -1.16
CA GLN A 70 11.93 9.68 0.06
C GLN A 70 12.06 8.81 1.30
N ALA A 71 11.33 7.70 1.39
CA ALA A 71 11.44 6.78 2.52
C ALA A 71 12.77 6.00 2.47
N GLU A 72 13.19 5.53 1.30
CA GLU A 72 14.49 4.89 1.10
C GLU A 72 15.67 5.84 1.36
N GLU A 73 15.52 7.13 1.05
CA GLU A 73 16.54 8.14 1.33
C GLU A 73 16.68 8.42 2.83
N ARG A 74 15.56 8.43 3.58
CA ARG A 74 15.52 8.80 5.00
C ARG A 74 15.82 7.64 5.95
N TRP A 75 15.53 6.42 5.56
CA TRP A 75 15.61 5.24 6.42
C TRP A 75 16.25 4.05 5.70
N ASP A 76 17.06 3.28 6.43
CA ASP A 76 17.66 2.03 5.93
C ASP A 76 16.60 0.91 5.90
N ILE A 77 15.67 0.99 4.95
CA ILE A 77 14.61 0.01 4.72
C ILE A 77 15.06 -1.00 3.68
N TYR A 78 14.94 -2.29 4.00
CA TYR A 78 15.36 -3.35 3.06
C TYR A 78 14.43 -3.46 1.86
N LYS A 79 13.11 -3.32 2.09
CA LYS A 79 12.06 -3.38 1.06
C LYS A 79 10.85 -2.57 1.51
N SER A 80 10.08 -2.07 0.54
CA SER A 80 8.80 -1.43 0.83
C SER A 80 7.75 -1.73 -0.25
N LEU A 81 6.48 -1.66 0.15
CA LEU A 81 5.35 -1.92 -0.74
C LEU A 81 4.17 -1.04 -0.33
N VAL A 82 3.59 -0.33 -1.31
CA VAL A 82 2.29 0.33 -1.17
C VAL A 82 1.29 -0.32 -2.10
N ILE A 83 0.18 -0.82 -1.56
CA ILE A 83 -0.99 -1.27 -2.34
C ILE A 83 -2.14 -0.33 -2.04
N HIS A 84 -2.71 0.29 -3.08
CA HIS A 84 -3.90 1.12 -2.94
C HIS A 84 -5.05 0.57 -3.79
N ARG A 85 -6.20 0.31 -3.14
CA ARG A 85 -7.39 -0.16 -3.84
C ARG A 85 -8.20 0.99 -4.43
N VAL A 86 -8.73 0.78 -5.62
CA VAL A 86 -9.63 1.70 -6.35
C VAL A 86 -10.88 0.95 -6.80
N GLY A 87 -11.85 1.68 -7.36
CA GLY A 87 -13.15 1.14 -7.74
C GLY A 87 -14.11 1.04 -6.54
N PRO A 88 -15.19 0.25 -6.67
CA PRO A 88 -16.18 0.06 -5.60
C PRO A 88 -15.61 -0.74 -4.43
N LEU A 89 -15.75 -0.21 -3.21
CA LEU A 89 -15.30 -0.77 -1.94
C LEU A 89 -16.44 -0.93 -0.94
#